data_AF-A0A0J9T2H8-F1
#
_entry.id   AF-A0A0J9T2H8-F1
#
_cell.length_a   1.000
_cell.length_b   1.000
_cell.length_c   1.000
_cell.angle_alpha   90.00
_cell.angle_beta   90.00
_cell.angle_gamma   90.00
#
_symmetry.space_group_name_H-M   'P 1'
#
loop_
_entity.id
_entity.type
_entity.pdbx_description
1 polymer ?
#
loop_
_entity_poly.entity_id
_entity_poly.type
_entity_poly.pdbx_seq_one_letter_code
_entity_poly.pdbx_strand_id
1 'polypeptide(L)'
;MEVLYTLHENYSKLDNILNKDTSQEPESLMEPSRICSYTYNSASYMCYDNKNKFCQILENFKRKYEELFKTAESKGDGYAKNFKKLTDYDNINIISTTVIGSAVGLIPLLGILYKVSYINIKS
;
A
#
# COMPACT_ATOMS: atom_id res chain seq x y z
N MET A 1 -4.96 -21.17 8.14
CA MET A 1 -4.17 -21.84 7.08
C MET A 1 -4.53 -21.31 5.70
N GLU A 2 -5.80 -21.02 5.42
CA GLU A 2 -6.27 -20.47 4.14
C GLU A 2 -5.51 -19.21 3.70
N VAL A 3 -5.31 -18.24 4.58
CA VAL A 3 -4.51 -17.02 4.28
C VAL A 3 -3.13 -17.36 3.69
N LEU A 4 -2.35 -18.19 4.38
CA LEU A 4 -0.99 -18.53 3.95
C LEU A 4 -1.01 -19.33 2.64
N TYR A 5 -2.00 -20.20 2.46
CA TYR A 5 -2.20 -20.95 1.22
C TYR A 5 -2.54 -20.00 0.06
N THR A 6 -3.51 -19.10 0.23
CA THR A 6 -3.90 -18.11 -0.79
C THR A 6 -2.74 -17.20 -1.19
N LEU A 7 -1.94 -16.75 -0.22
CA LEU A 7 -0.73 -15.97 -0.47
C LEU A 7 0.29 -16.78 -1.30
N HIS A 8 0.57 -18.02 -0.89
CA HIS A 8 1.53 -18.88 -1.58
C HIS A 8 1.08 -19.24 -3.01
N GLU A 9 -0.20 -19.58 -3.19
CA GLU A 9 -0.77 -19.95 -4.49
C GLU A 9 -0.66 -18.79 -5.49
N ASN A 10 -1.07 -17.58 -5.07
CA ASN A 10 -1.06 -16.42 -5.96
C ASN A 10 0.36 -15.87 -6.18
N TYR A 11 1.25 -15.95 -5.19
CA TYR A 11 2.67 -15.71 -5.40
C TYR A 11 3.24 -16.65 -6.46
N SER A 12 2.93 -17.94 -6.39
CA SER A 12 3.41 -18.92 -7.37
C SER A 12 2.90 -18.61 -8.78
N LYS A 13 1.66 -18.10 -8.93
CA LYS A 13 1.15 -17.63 -10.22
C LYS A 13 1.96 -16.45 -10.76
N LEU A 14 2.20 -15.44 -9.93
CA LEU A 14 3.03 -14.28 -10.29
C LEU A 14 4.44 -14.69 -10.68
N ASP A 15 5.06 -15.56 -9.90
CA ASP A 15 6.40 -16.09 -10.14
C ASP A 15 6.47 -16.86 -11.46
N ASN A 16 5.48 -17.69 -11.76
CA ASN A 16 5.39 -18.38 -13.04
C ASN A 16 5.25 -17.41 -14.22
N ILE A 17 4.43 -16.36 -14.10
CA ILE A 17 4.24 -15.34 -15.15
C ILE A 17 5.55 -14.58 -15.40
N LEU A 18 6.27 -14.25 -14.34
CA LEU A 18 7.50 -13.48 -14.43
C LEU A 18 8.69 -14.34 -14.85
N ASN A 19 8.81 -15.59 -14.43
CA ASN A 19 10.05 -16.35 -14.60
C ASN A 19 10.00 -17.45 -15.67
N LYS A 20 8.84 -17.74 -16.29
CA LYS A 20 8.79 -18.68 -17.42
C LYS A 20 9.13 -17.99 -18.74
N ASP A 21 9.82 -18.71 -19.62
CA ASP A 21 10.24 -18.27 -20.98
C ASP A 21 9.07 -18.11 -21.97
N THR A 22 7.84 -18.37 -21.53
CA THR A 22 6.64 -18.11 -22.33
C THR A 22 6.26 -16.65 -22.21
N SER A 23 6.10 -15.95 -23.34
CA SER A 23 5.55 -14.59 -23.39
C SER A 23 4.13 -14.58 -22.83
N GLN A 24 3.99 -14.37 -21.52
CA GLN A 24 2.70 -14.19 -20.88
C GLN A 24 2.32 -12.71 -20.87
N GLU A 25 1.04 -12.42 -21.10
CA GLU A 25 0.53 -11.06 -21.14
C GLU A 25 0.73 -10.37 -19.78
N PRO A 26 1.32 -9.16 -19.72
CA PRO A 26 1.56 -8.45 -18.47
C PRO A 26 0.31 -8.27 -17.60
N GLU A 27 -0.87 -8.13 -18.23
CA GLU A 27 -2.16 -7.99 -17.57
C GLU A 27 -2.53 -9.17 -16.67
N SER A 28 -2.00 -10.37 -16.95
CA SER A 28 -2.23 -11.57 -16.16
C SER A 28 -1.69 -11.48 -14.73
N LEU A 29 -0.79 -10.52 -14.44
CA LEU A 29 -0.28 -10.24 -13.10
C LEU A 29 -1.31 -9.54 -12.19
N MET A 30 -2.32 -8.87 -12.77
CA MET A 30 -3.20 -7.98 -12.02
C MET A 30 -4.02 -8.73 -10.97
N GLU A 31 -4.68 -9.81 -11.37
CA GLU A 31 -5.59 -10.54 -10.48
C GLU A 31 -4.84 -11.24 -9.33
N PRO A 32 -3.75 -12.01 -9.58
CA PRO A 32 -3.01 -12.64 -8.48
C PRO A 32 -2.35 -11.63 -7.55
N SER A 33 -1.82 -10.52 -8.07
CA SER A 33 -1.19 -9.48 -7.24
C SER A 33 -2.21 -8.73 -6.38
N ARG A 34 -3.42 -8.49 -6.89
CA ARG A 34 -4.55 -7.94 -6.12
C ARG A 34 -4.94 -8.85 -4.97
N ILE A 35 -5.07 -10.16 -5.22
CA ILE A 35 -5.40 -11.16 -4.19
C ILE A 35 -4.32 -11.19 -3.11
N CYS A 36 -3.04 -11.21 -3.49
CA CYS A 36 -1.92 -11.14 -2.56
C CYS A 36 -1.98 -9.88 -1.69
N SER A 37 -2.15 -8.71 -2.31
CA SER A 37 -2.23 -7.42 -1.61
C SER A 37 -3.40 -7.38 -0.62
N TYR A 38 -4.62 -7.76 -1.03
CA TYR A 38 -5.77 -7.82 -0.13
C TYR A 38 -5.55 -8.80 1.03
N THR A 39 -5.18 -10.04 0.71
CA THR A 39 -5.02 -11.11 1.70
C THR A 39 -3.92 -10.78 2.72
N TYR A 40 -2.80 -10.22 2.25
CA TYR A 40 -1.69 -9.82 3.11
C TYR A 40 -2.12 -8.71 4.08
N ASN A 41 -2.78 -7.66 3.57
CA ASN A 41 -3.22 -6.54 4.40
C ASN A 41 -4.28 -6.97 5.43
N SER A 42 -5.23 -7.83 5.07
CA SER A 42 -6.19 -8.37 6.05
C SER A 42 -5.49 -9.21 7.13
N ALA A 43 -4.46 -9.97 6.76
CA ALA A 43 -3.73 -10.84 7.66
C ALA A 43 -2.74 -10.08 8.57
N SER A 44 -2.17 -8.97 8.11
CA SER A 44 -1.21 -8.18 8.88
C SER A 44 -1.84 -7.53 10.11
N TYR A 45 -3.14 -7.22 10.08
CA TYR A 45 -3.88 -6.75 11.26
C TYR A 45 -3.94 -7.77 12.40
N MET A 46 -3.59 -9.04 12.16
CA MET A 46 -3.50 -10.06 13.21
C MET A 46 -2.13 -10.06 13.92
N CYS A 47 -1.20 -9.23 13.48
CA CYS A 47 0.19 -9.19 13.95
C CYS A 47 0.46 -8.06 14.95
N TYR A 48 -0.24 -8.08 16.08
CA TYR A 48 -0.06 -7.09 17.16
C TYR A 48 1.25 -7.24 17.94
N ASP A 49 1.79 -8.46 18.00
CA ASP A 49 3.05 -8.76 18.69
C ASP A 49 3.90 -9.61 17.73
N ASN A 50 4.90 -8.98 17.11
CA ASN A 50 5.69 -9.45 15.94
C ASN A 50 6.46 -10.77 16.15
N LYS A 51 6.16 -11.51 17.23
CA LYS A 51 6.88 -12.71 17.68
C LYS A 51 6.16 -14.01 17.36
N ASN A 52 4.87 -13.98 16.97
CA ASN A 52 4.19 -15.22 16.62
C ASN A 52 4.67 -15.76 15.26
N LYS A 53 4.70 -17.09 15.10
CA LYS A 53 5.22 -17.77 13.90
C LYS A 53 4.48 -17.35 12.62
N PHE A 54 3.19 -17.04 12.73
CA PHE A 54 2.39 -16.59 11.59
C PHE A 54 2.88 -15.24 11.06
N CYS A 55 3.17 -14.28 11.93
CA CYS A 55 3.69 -12.97 11.56
C CYS A 55 5.10 -13.04 10.95
N GLN A 56 5.95 -13.93 11.46
CA GLN A 56 7.26 -14.19 10.84
C GLN A 56 7.12 -14.72 9.39
N ILE A 57 6.10 -15.55 9.14
CA ILE A 57 5.81 -16.05 7.78
C ILE A 57 5.33 -14.90 6.88
N LEU A 58 4.44 -14.02 7.39
CA LEU A 58 3.98 -12.86 6.63
C LEU A 58 5.12 -11.88 6.30
N GLU A 59 6.01 -11.60 7.25
CA GLU A 59 7.19 -10.75 6.99
C GLU A 59 8.12 -11.35 5.94
N ASN A 60 8.35 -12.67 5.99
CA ASN A 60 9.12 -13.36 4.96
C ASN A 60 8.42 -13.30 3.59
N PHE A 61 7.10 -13.46 3.57
CA PHE A 61 6.30 -13.32 2.36
C PHE A 61 6.44 -11.91 1.76
N LYS A 62 6.32 -10.87 2.58
CA LYS A 62 6.47 -9.47 2.14
C LYS A 62 7.79 -9.23 1.43
N ARG A 63 8.90 -9.68 2.03
CA ARG A 63 10.24 -9.54 1.44
C ARG A 63 10.35 -10.21 0.07
N LYS A 64 9.88 -11.45 -0.05
CA LYS A 64 9.88 -12.19 -1.33
C LYS A 64 9.01 -11.50 -2.38
N TYR A 65 7.86 -10.98 -1.96
CA TYR A 65 6.94 -10.29 -2.87
C TYR A 65 7.53 -8.97 -3.38
N GLU A 66 8.25 -8.22 -2.53
CA GLU A 66 8.99 -7.02 -2.93
C GLU A 66 10.13 -7.33 -3.91
N GLU A 67 10.83 -8.45 -3.73
CA GLU A 67 11.81 -8.94 -4.71
C GLU A 67 11.14 -9.31 -6.04
N LEU A 68 10.00 -10.00 -5.99
CA LEU A 68 9.24 -10.37 -7.19
C LEU A 68 8.72 -9.14 -7.94
N PHE A 69 8.33 -8.08 -7.23
CA PHE A 69 7.99 -6.81 -7.84
C PHE A 69 9.17 -6.17 -8.60
N LYS A 70 10.40 -6.23 -8.04
CA LYS A 70 11.60 -5.77 -8.76
C LYS A 70 11.85 -6.57 -10.04
N THR A 71 11.53 -7.87 -10.04
CA THR A 71 11.55 -8.69 -11.26
C THR A 71 10.56 -8.16 -12.30
N ALA A 72 9.34 -7.80 -11.89
CA ALA A 72 8.37 -7.16 -12.78
C ALA A 72 8.87 -5.82 -13.33
N GLU A 73 9.49 -4.98 -12.51
CA GLU A 73 10.14 -3.74 -12.95
C GLU A 73 11.23 -4.00 -14.01
N SER A 74 12.07 -5.01 -13.78
CA SER A 74 13.14 -5.38 -14.73
C SER A 74 12.62 -5.87 -16.10
N LYS A 75 11.38 -6.38 -16.14
CA LYS A 75 10.71 -6.81 -17.38
C LYS A 75 10.04 -5.68 -18.14
N GLY A 76 9.89 -4.51 -17.52
CA GLY A 76 9.40 -3.29 -18.13
C GLY A 76 8.05 -2.83 -17.61
N ASP A 77 7.71 -1.59 -17.96
CA ASP A 77 6.55 -0.85 -17.45
C ASP A 77 5.22 -1.59 -17.56
N GLY A 78 5.03 -2.39 -18.61
CA GLY A 78 3.82 -3.19 -18.80
C GLY A 78 3.60 -4.18 -17.65
N TYR A 79 4.67 -4.83 -17.17
CA TYR A 79 4.61 -5.77 -16.05
C TYR A 79 4.47 -5.02 -14.73
N ALA A 80 5.27 -3.97 -14.51
CA ALA A 80 5.25 -3.20 -13.27
C ALA A 80 3.87 -2.54 -13.01
N LYS A 81 3.23 -1.98 -14.04
CA LYS A 81 1.89 -1.35 -13.92
C LYS A 81 0.78 -2.34 -13.61
N ASN A 82 0.95 -3.60 -14.02
CA ASN A 82 -0.01 -4.67 -13.78
C ASN A 82 0.31 -5.50 -12.52
N PHE A 83 1.33 -5.12 -11.74
CA PHE A 83 1.68 -5.79 -10.49
C PHE A 83 1.36 -4.91 -9.28
N LYS A 84 0.30 -5.26 -8.55
CA LYS A 84 -0.11 -4.55 -7.33
C LYS A 84 0.89 -4.79 -6.20
N LYS A 85 1.49 -3.73 -5.65
CA LYS A 85 2.34 -3.78 -4.43
C LYS A 85 1.53 -4.19 -3.19
N LEU A 86 2.20 -4.71 -2.16
CA LEU A 86 1.56 -5.00 -0.87
C LEU A 86 1.19 -3.72 -0.09
N THR A 87 1.95 -2.64 -0.28
CA THR A 87 1.74 -1.32 0.36
C THR A 87 1.03 -0.34 -0.59
N ASP A 88 0.10 0.52 -0.15
CA ASP A 88 -0.30 0.92 1.20
C ASP A 88 -1.85 0.91 1.37
N TYR A 89 -2.40 0.29 2.43
CA TYR A 89 -3.74 0.67 2.93
C TYR A 89 -3.63 1.77 4.01
N ASP A 90 -2.47 1.90 4.68
CA ASP A 90 -2.20 2.98 5.64
C ASP A 90 -1.96 4.36 4.98
N ASN A 91 -1.91 4.42 3.65
CA ASN A 91 -1.72 5.66 2.87
C ASN A 91 -3.00 6.07 2.11
N ILE A 92 -4.15 5.49 2.45
CA ILE A 92 -5.46 6.01 2.02
C ILE A 92 -5.90 7.18 2.91
N ASN A 93 -5.26 7.39 4.07
CA ASN A 93 -5.55 8.51 4.98
C ASN A 93 -4.42 9.55 5.16
N ILE A 94 -3.32 9.46 4.40
CA ILE A 94 -2.24 10.45 4.43
C ILE A 94 -1.81 10.66 2.98
N ILE A 95 -1.62 11.91 2.54
CA ILE A 95 -1.30 12.33 1.15
C ILE A 95 -2.47 12.32 0.14
N SER A 96 -3.64 12.82 0.56
CA SER A 96 -4.54 13.54 -0.36
C SER A 96 -4.64 14.98 0.15
N THR A 97 -3.86 15.91 -0.45
CA THR A 97 -4.09 17.40 -0.56
C THR A 97 -2.84 18.29 -0.76
N THR A 98 -1.64 17.76 -1.02
CA THR A 98 -0.53 18.61 -1.47
C THR A 98 0.31 17.76 -2.41
N VAL A 99 0.43 17.97 -3.72
CA VAL A 99 0.69 19.20 -4.46
C VAL A 99 0.25 18.97 -5.90
N ILE A 100 -0.92 19.49 -6.32
CA ILE A 100 -1.16 19.85 -7.73
C ILE A 100 -2.01 21.12 -7.71
N GLY A 101 -1.47 22.21 -8.24
CA GLY A 101 -2.22 23.41 -8.58
C GLY A 101 -1.93 24.61 -7.68
N SER A 102 -1.07 25.48 -8.17
CA SER A 102 -1.07 26.92 -7.93
C SER A 102 -2.46 27.49 -7.55
N ALA A 103 -2.68 27.73 -6.26
CA ALA A 103 -3.67 28.69 -5.78
C ALA A 103 -2.92 29.96 -5.38
N VAL A 104 -2.87 30.90 -6.32
CA VAL A 104 -2.61 32.31 -6.04
C VAL A 104 -3.63 32.75 -4.98
N GLY A 105 -3.16 33.34 -3.87
CA GLY A 105 -4.00 34.06 -2.92
C GLY A 105 -4.19 33.41 -1.55
N LEU A 106 -3.11 33.22 -0.79
CA LEU A 106 -3.24 33.21 0.68
C LEU A 106 -3.67 34.62 1.12
N ILE A 107 -4.96 34.79 1.42
CA ILE A 107 -5.37 35.82 2.39
C ILE A 107 -5.29 35.15 3.75
N PRO A 108 -4.33 35.50 4.62
CA PRO A 108 -4.37 35.04 5.99
C PRO A 108 -5.52 35.78 6.70
N LEU A 109 -6.62 35.08 6.97
CA LEU A 109 -7.65 35.53 7.93
C LEU A 109 -7.12 35.39 9.37
N LEU A 110 -5.93 35.91 9.65
CA LEU A 110 -5.39 36.09 11.00
C LEU A 110 -6.07 37.26 11.75
N GLY A 111 -7.15 37.84 11.21
CA GLY A 111 -7.84 39.01 11.75
C GLY A 111 -9.16 38.76 12.49
N ILE A 112 -9.70 37.54 12.54
CA ILE A 112 -11.05 37.30 13.11
C ILE A 112 -11.04 36.74 14.55
N LEU A 113 -9.89 36.27 15.07
CA LEU A 113 -9.84 35.73 16.45
C LEU A 113 -9.43 36.74 17.53
N TYR A 114 -9.11 37.99 17.19
CA TYR A 114 -8.85 39.03 18.19
C TYR A 114 -10.12 39.84 18.54
N LYS A 115 -11.21 39.14 18.90
CA LYS A 115 -12.28 39.76 19.70
C LYS A 115 -13.06 38.76 20.55
N VAL A 116 -12.38 37.77 21.13
CA VAL A 116 -12.98 36.98 22.23
C VAL A 116 -11.91 36.67 23.27
N SER A 117 -11.49 37.70 24.01
CA SER A 117 -10.99 37.59 25.39
C SER A 117 -10.74 39.00 25.93
N TYR A 118 -11.19 39.24 27.17
CA TYR A 118 -11.03 40.44 28.00
C TYR A 118 -12.01 41.61 27.79
N ILE A 119 -13.19 41.53 28.42
CA ILE A 119 -13.56 42.38 29.58
C ILE A 119 -14.43 41.50 30.50
N ASN A 120 -13.82 40.80 31.46
CA ASN A 120 -13.76 41.15 32.89
C ASN A 120 -15.10 41.15 33.64
N ILE A 121 -15.21 40.13 34.50
CA ILE A 121 -16.13 39.95 35.63
C ILE A 121 -15.97 41.12 36.62
N LYS A 122 -17.08 41.68 37.14
CA LYS A 122 -17.24 41.96 38.59
C LYS A 122 -18.65 42.41 38.99
N SER A 123 -19.16 41.68 40.00
CA SER A 123 -20.20 41.92 41.02
C SER A 123 -21.64 42.21 40.61
#